data_AF-A0A671SB04-F1
#
_entry.id   AF-A0A671SB04-F1
#
_cell.length_a   1.000
_cell.length_b   1.000
_cell.length_c   1.000
_cell.angle_alpha   90.00
_cell.angle_beta   90.00
_cell.angle_gamma   90.00
#
_symmetry.space_group_name_H-M   'P 1'
#
loop_
_entity.id
_entity.type
_entity.pdbx_description
1 polymer ?
#
loop_
_entity_poly.entity_id
_entity_poly.type
_entity_poly.pdbx_seq_one_letter_code
_entity_poly.pdbx_strand_id
1 'polypeptide(L)'
;SLGPLYKIHGLPNISPLVSSVEETPEPIPTTVKGTIPTWIHGSLLRNGPGKFKFGNQHYNHWFDGMALMHRFQIEDGQVTYRSRFLRSDSYKQNSERNRIIVSEFGTLALPDPCKNFFQRFLSRFEIKPTDNASVNFVKYKGDYYVSTETNYIHRVDPDTLESKQKVDWSKFIAVNGATAHPHFDPDGTAYNMGNSYRNKGAFYNIIRVPPERDGPEDNLEGAKILCSIAPRDKSKPSYYHSFGMSENYVVFIEQPIKMDLFKIVTGRLTGKSLNEDLHNFTYCNFQILIFPVPLSFSQMYNTMSRPLPRRFVLPLNISSETPLEQNLNTRPDSTATAVCRTKNQVFCTFEDLHGEDLKDYGGLEFPHINYARYNTKPYKYYYGCGFRHLVGDSLIKMDLESKKFKVWRQPDLYPSEPVFILSPNAEKEDDGVILSVIITPVKDKSTFLLVLDAKTFEELGRAEVPVNIPYGFHGVFNSSA
;
A
#
# COMPACT_ATOMS: atom_id res chain seq x y z
N SER A 1 -26.00 -1.40 13.74
CA SER A 1 -25.62 -0.97 15.11
C SER A 1 -24.11 -0.81 15.14
N LEU A 2 -23.60 0.40 14.90
CA LEU A 2 -22.18 0.70 15.14
C LEU A 2 -22.01 0.71 16.66
N GLY A 3 -21.19 -0.18 17.21
CA GLY A 3 -20.87 -0.19 18.64
C GLY A 3 -20.23 1.14 19.09
N PRO A 4 -20.09 1.37 20.40
CA PRO A 4 -19.53 2.61 20.91
C PRO A 4 -18.14 2.88 20.31
N LEU A 5 -17.95 4.07 19.73
CA LEU A 5 -16.67 4.55 19.23
C LEU A 5 -15.69 4.66 20.42
N TYR A 6 -14.69 3.78 20.45
CA TYR A 6 -13.59 3.86 21.43
C TYR A 6 -12.81 5.16 21.19
N LYS A 7 -12.89 6.09 22.15
CA LYS A 7 -12.19 7.38 22.08
C LYS A 7 -10.78 7.23 22.61
N ILE A 8 -9.78 7.46 21.75
CA ILE A 8 -8.38 7.56 22.17
C ILE A 8 -8.10 9.05 22.46
N HIS A 9 -7.58 9.35 23.65
CA HIS A 9 -7.28 10.70 24.12
C HIS A 9 -5.76 10.86 24.36
N GLY A 10 -5.25 12.10 24.25
CA GLY A 10 -3.86 12.43 24.65
C GLY A 10 -2.76 11.99 23.69
N LEU A 11 -3.08 11.78 22.42
CA LEU A 11 -2.11 11.36 21.40
C LEU A 11 -1.16 12.51 20.97
N PRO A 12 0.16 12.25 20.80
CA PRO A 12 1.11 13.27 20.34
C PRO A 12 0.81 13.82 18.94
N ASN A 13 1.34 15.01 18.63
CA ASN A 13 1.24 15.59 17.30
C ASN A 13 2.14 14.83 16.30
N ILE A 14 1.52 14.30 15.24
CA ILE A 14 2.19 13.53 14.18
C ILE A 14 2.59 14.37 12.97
N SER A 15 2.27 15.67 12.93
CA SER A 15 2.61 16.54 11.78
C SER A 15 4.10 16.53 11.40
N PRO A 16 5.08 16.40 12.33
CA PRO A 16 6.49 16.36 11.93
C PRO A 16 6.87 15.11 11.12
N LEU A 17 6.10 14.01 11.23
CA LEU A 17 6.30 12.78 10.47
C LEU A 17 6.00 12.95 8.97
N VAL A 18 5.26 14.00 8.62
CA VAL A 18 4.80 14.31 7.26
C VAL A 18 5.41 15.65 6.83
N SER A 19 6.74 15.66 6.76
CA SER A 19 7.52 16.88 6.48
C SER A 19 8.52 16.66 5.35
N SER A 20 8.85 17.73 4.61
CA SER A 20 9.81 17.63 3.51
C SER A 20 11.20 17.34 4.05
N VAL A 21 11.88 16.38 3.45
CA VAL A 21 13.29 16.07 3.71
C VAL A 21 14.13 16.27 2.45
N GLU A 22 15.45 16.26 2.63
CA GLU A 22 16.39 16.15 1.53
C GLU A 22 16.69 14.68 1.24
N GLU A 23 16.99 14.36 -0.01
CA GLU A 23 17.46 13.02 -0.38
C GLU A 23 18.91 12.80 0.05
N THR A 24 19.33 11.54 0.16
CA THR A 24 20.70 11.13 0.48
C THR A 24 21.19 10.15 -0.58
N PRO A 25 21.62 10.64 -1.76
CA PRO A 25 21.88 9.78 -2.92
C PRO A 25 23.07 8.83 -2.74
N GLU A 26 24.07 9.27 -1.97
CA GLU A 26 25.25 8.49 -1.60
C GLU A 26 24.97 7.67 -0.33
N PRO A 27 25.43 6.40 -0.26
CA PRO A 27 25.33 5.60 0.96
C PRO A 27 25.97 6.29 2.14
N ILE A 28 25.24 6.35 3.24
CA ILE A 28 25.77 6.73 4.55
C ILE A 28 25.80 5.51 5.48
N PRO A 29 26.83 5.40 6.34
CA PRO A 29 26.86 4.36 7.37
C PRO A 29 25.79 4.64 8.43
N THR A 30 25.34 3.58 9.08
CA THR A 30 24.45 3.64 10.25
C THR A 30 25.20 3.24 11.52
N THR A 31 24.66 3.57 12.69
CA THR A 31 25.19 3.08 13.97
C THR A 31 24.38 1.87 14.43
N VAL A 32 25.00 0.69 14.39
CA VAL A 32 24.36 -0.57 14.81
C VAL A 32 24.39 -0.71 16.33
N LYS A 33 23.26 -1.09 16.92
CA LYS A 33 23.10 -1.46 18.33
C LYS A 33 22.42 -2.82 18.43
N GLY A 34 22.86 -3.67 19.36
CA GLY A 34 22.41 -5.07 19.42
C GLY A 34 23.06 -5.94 18.34
N THR A 35 22.35 -6.96 17.86
CA THR A 35 22.86 -7.91 16.88
C THR A 35 21.89 -8.03 15.70
N ILE A 36 22.33 -7.54 14.54
CA ILE A 36 21.65 -7.80 13.27
C ILE A 36 22.17 -9.14 12.75
N PRO A 37 21.31 -10.14 12.49
CA PRO A 37 21.77 -11.45 12.04
C PRO A 37 22.57 -11.37 10.73
N THR A 38 23.74 -12.00 10.71
CA THR A 38 24.69 -11.95 9.58
C THR A 38 24.18 -12.66 8.33
N TRP A 39 23.19 -13.55 8.46
CA TRP A 39 22.57 -14.20 7.32
C TRP A 39 21.63 -13.29 6.51
N ILE A 40 21.29 -12.10 7.04
CA ILE A 40 20.50 -11.13 6.28
C ILE A 40 21.42 -10.44 5.27
N HIS A 41 21.26 -10.80 4.00
CA HIS A 41 22.02 -10.26 2.89
C HIS A 41 21.09 -9.70 1.81
N GLY A 42 21.05 -8.38 1.67
CA GLY A 42 20.16 -7.73 0.71
C GLY A 42 19.76 -6.31 1.09
N SER A 43 18.70 -5.82 0.47
CA SER A 43 18.21 -4.45 0.61
C SER A 43 16.75 -4.40 1.02
N LEU A 44 16.44 -3.72 2.12
CA LEU A 44 15.07 -3.24 2.35
C LEU A 44 14.84 -1.97 1.53
N LEU A 45 13.95 -2.06 0.54
CA LEU A 45 13.50 -0.94 -0.29
C LEU A 45 12.16 -0.44 0.24
N ARG A 46 12.03 0.86 0.50
CA ARG A 46 10.76 1.48 0.92
C ARG A 46 10.43 2.69 0.07
N ASN A 47 9.14 2.91 -0.15
CA ASN A 47 8.64 4.04 -0.90
C ASN A 47 7.62 4.84 -0.06
N GLY A 48 7.52 6.12 -0.35
CA GLY A 48 6.64 7.03 0.36
C GLY A 48 6.79 8.47 -0.11
N PRO A 49 5.97 9.38 0.43
CA PRO A 49 6.07 10.79 0.13
C PRO A 49 7.19 11.43 0.98
N GLY A 50 8.10 12.18 0.34
CA GLY A 50 9.21 12.86 1.05
C GLY A 50 9.35 14.35 0.77
N LYS A 51 8.55 14.91 -0.14
CA LYS A 51 8.52 16.35 -0.43
C LYS A 51 7.08 16.83 -0.46
N PHE A 52 6.72 17.69 0.49
CA PHE A 52 5.35 18.16 0.72
C PHE A 52 5.11 19.62 0.30
N LYS A 53 6.11 20.28 -0.30
CA LYS A 53 6.00 21.67 -0.76
C LYS A 53 6.92 21.99 -1.94
N PHE A 54 6.50 22.94 -2.75
CA PHE A 54 7.29 23.60 -3.79
C PHE A 54 7.07 25.11 -3.70
N GLY A 55 8.15 25.88 -3.54
CA GLY A 55 8.05 27.31 -3.22
C GLY A 55 7.18 27.55 -1.99
N ASN A 56 6.13 28.37 -2.15
CA ASN A 56 5.15 28.69 -1.11
C ASN A 56 3.89 27.80 -1.16
N GLN A 57 3.84 26.81 -2.06
CA GLN A 57 2.69 25.92 -2.23
C GLN A 57 2.92 24.61 -1.48
N HIS A 58 1.88 24.15 -0.78
CA HIS A 58 1.88 22.94 0.02
C HIS A 58 0.89 21.93 -0.56
N TYR A 59 1.22 20.65 -0.43
CA TYR A 59 0.26 19.58 -0.68
C TYR A 59 -0.73 19.47 0.48
N ASN A 60 -1.99 19.16 0.15
CA ASN A 60 -3.11 19.09 1.10
C ASN A 60 -3.40 17.65 1.59
N HIS A 61 -2.76 16.65 0.99
CA HIS A 61 -3.00 15.24 1.29
C HIS A 61 -1.68 14.46 1.42
N TRP A 62 -1.64 13.46 2.28
CA TRP A 62 -0.45 12.65 2.52
C TRP A 62 0.05 11.93 1.25
N PHE A 63 -0.85 11.31 0.47
CA PHE A 63 -0.55 10.69 -0.83
C PHE A 63 0.01 11.63 -1.90
N ASP A 64 -0.10 12.95 -1.75
CA ASP A 64 0.30 13.89 -2.80
C ASP A 64 1.80 14.24 -2.75
N GLY A 65 2.47 13.96 -1.63
CA GLY A 65 3.89 14.24 -1.50
C GLY A 65 4.72 13.45 -2.53
N MET A 66 5.81 14.06 -3.02
CA MET A 66 6.60 13.44 -4.09
C MET A 66 7.34 12.20 -3.59
N ALA A 67 7.34 11.15 -4.42
CA ALA A 67 7.94 9.87 -4.15
C ALA A 67 9.43 9.98 -3.79
N LEU A 68 9.77 9.54 -2.57
CA LEU A 68 11.12 9.38 -2.06
C LEU A 68 11.35 7.89 -1.82
N MET A 69 12.30 7.34 -2.56
CA MET A 69 12.71 5.95 -2.41
C MET A 69 13.80 5.87 -1.34
N HIS A 70 13.75 4.83 -0.52
CA HIS A 70 14.70 4.56 0.56
C HIS A 70 15.28 3.17 0.39
N ARG A 71 16.57 3.00 0.68
CA ARG A 71 17.27 1.71 0.68
C ARG A 71 18.07 1.56 1.97
N PHE A 72 17.88 0.43 2.64
CA PHE A 72 18.74 -0.05 3.71
C PHE A 72 19.43 -1.32 3.21
N GLN A 73 20.69 -1.21 2.82
CA GLN A 73 21.50 -2.37 2.45
C GLN A 73 22.05 -3.00 3.72
N ILE A 74 21.84 -4.31 3.86
CA ILE A 74 22.24 -5.12 5.01
C ILE A 74 23.19 -6.20 4.52
N GLU A 75 24.36 -6.27 5.14
CA GLU A 75 25.42 -7.22 4.80
C GLU A 75 26.30 -7.42 6.04
N ASP A 76 26.55 -8.68 6.41
CA ASP A 76 27.39 -9.05 7.56
C ASP A 76 27.06 -8.31 8.87
N GLY A 77 25.77 -8.09 9.13
CA GLY A 77 25.28 -7.39 10.32
C GLY A 77 25.45 -5.86 10.29
N GLN A 78 26.00 -5.31 9.20
CA GLN A 78 26.16 -3.88 8.98
C GLN A 78 25.05 -3.35 8.08
N VAL A 79 24.70 -2.06 8.26
CA VAL A 79 23.65 -1.41 7.47
C VAL A 79 24.13 -0.08 6.91
N THR A 80 23.86 0.16 5.63
CA THR A 80 24.00 1.48 5.01
C THR A 80 22.65 1.98 4.53
N TYR A 81 22.47 3.30 4.56
CA TYR A 81 21.24 3.96 4.13
C TYR A 81 21.50 4.87 2.93
N ARG A 82 20.55 4.90 1.99
CA ARG A 82 20.46 5.95 0.97
C ARG A 82 19.00 6.26 0.64
N SER A 83 18.75 7.42 0.05
CA SER A 83 17.45 7.80 -0.50
C SER A 83 17.58 8.64 -1.76
N ARG A 84 16.60 8.55 -2.66
CA ARG A 84 16.55 9.35 -3.89
C ARG A 84 15.10 9.65 -4.26
N PHE A 85 14.79 10.90 -4.57
CA PHE A 85 13.48 11.24 -5.11
C PHE A 85 13.34 10.64 -6.51
N LEU A 86 12.17 10.06 -6.76
CA LEU A 86 11.79 9.64 -8.10
C LEU A 86 11.84 10.83 -9.04
N ARG A 87 12.59 10.72 -10.12
CA ARG A 87 12.68 11.75 -11.16
C ARG A 87 11.51 11.62 -12.13
N SER A 88 10.28 11.61 -11.59
CA SER A 88 9.03 11.61 -12.37
C SER A 88 8.85 12.92 -13.12
N ASP A 89 7.98 12.92 -14.13
CA ASP A 89 7.64 14.15 -14.84
C ASP A 89 7.01 15.16 -13.87
N SER A 90 6.20 14.70 -12.91
CA SER A 90 5.60 15.54 -11.87
C SER A 90 6.66 16.20 -10.99
N TYR A 91 7.65 15.43 -10.52
CA TYR A 91 8.75 15.97 -9.71
C TYR A 91 9.59 16.99 -10.46
N LYS A 92 10.00 16.67 -11.70
CA LYS A 92 10.82 17.56 -12.54
C LYS A 92 10.09 18.87 -12.82
N GLN A 93 8.84 18.78 -13.28
CA GLN A 93 8.02 19.92 -13.64
C GLN A 93 7.75 20.87 -12.45
N ASN A 94 7.47 20.31 -11.27
CA ASN A 94 7.25 21.09 -10.05
C ASN A 94 8.55 21.73 -9.54
N SER A 95 9.67 21.02 -9.66
CA SER A 95 11.00 21.52 -9.28
C SER A 95 11.46 22.68 -10.18
N GLU A 96 11.36 22.51 -11.50
CA GLU A 96 11.74 23.53 -12.50
C GLU A 96 10.99 24.85 -12.32
N ARG A 97 9.70 24.77 -11.96
CA ARG A 97 8.83 25.95 -11.81
C ARG A 97 8.70 26.43 -10.37
N ASN A 98 9.33 25.72 -9.43
CA ASN A 98 9.23 25.96 -7.98
C ASN A 98 7.78 26.17 -7.49
N ARG A 99 6.83 25.40 -8.04
CA ARG A 99 5.40 25.43 -7.71
C ARG A 99 4.71 24.13 -8.14
N ILE A 100 3.58 23.78 -7.53
CA ILE A 100 2.77 22.61 -7.90
C ILE A 100 2.04 22.89 -9.20
N ILE A 101 2.40 22.19 -10.28
CA ILE A 101 1.80 22.32 -11.62
C ILE A 101 1.13 21.05 -12.13
N VAL A 102 1.37 19.92 -11.48
CA VAL A 102 0.66 18.66 -11.72
C VAL A 102 -0.32 18.43 -10.57
N SER A 103 -1.58 18.15 -10.90
CA SER A 103 -2.60 17.80 -9.91
C SER A 103 -2.36 16.38 -9.40
N GLU A 104 -2.42 16.22 -8.09
CA GLU A 104 -2.29 14.95 -7.39
C GLU A 104 -3.66 14.49 -6.86
N PHE A 105 -3.69 13.48 -6.00
CA PHE A 105 -4.91 12.86 -5.48
C PHE A 105 -5.81 13.87 -4.75
N GLY A 106 -5.25 14.63 -3.80
CA GLY A 106 -5.98 15.61 -2.99
C GLY A 106 -5.68 17.08 -3.33
N THR A 107 -4.67 17.36 -4.15
CA THR A 107 -4.20 18.72 -4.43
C THR A 107 -4.30 19.03 -5.91
N LEU A 108 -5.07 20.06 -6.25
CA LEU A 108 -5.12 20.58 -7.61
C LEU A 108 -3.96 21.53 -7.87
N ALA A 109 -3.32 21.36 -9.03
CA ALA A 109 -2.41 22.35 -9.56
C ALA A 109 -3.14 23.66 -9.86
N LEU A 110 -2.57 24.78 -9.41
CA LEU A 110 -3.10 26.09 -9.73
C LEU A 110 -2.83 26.43 -11.21
N PRO A 111 -3.82 27.00 -11.93
CA PRO A 111 -3.64 27.38 -13.34
C PRO A 111 -2.49 28.35 -13.49
N ASP A 112 -1.61 28.09 -14.47
CA ASP A 112 -0.45 28.94 -14.76
C ASP A 112 -0.88 30.42 -14.90
N PRO A 113 -0.33 31.35 -14.08
CA PRO A 113 -0.64 32.77 -14.18
C PRO A 113 -0.13 33.39 -15.49
N CYS A 114 0.86 32.77 -16.15
CA CYS A 114 1.42 33.24 -17.42
C CYS A 114 0.67 32.74 -18.66
N LYS A 115 -0.33 31.86 -18.50
CA LYS A 115 -1.16 31.37 -19.61
C LYS A 115 -2.39 32.27 -19.81
N ASN A 116 -2.64 32.68 -21.05
CA ASN A 116 -3.83 33.45 -21.42
C ASN A 116 -5.11 32.60 -21.25
N PHE A 117 -6.28 33.24 -21.14
CA PHE A 117 -7.56 32.56 -20.85
C PHE A 117 -7.85 31.35 -21.77
N PHE A 118 -7.52 31.46 -23.07
CA PHE A 118 -7.69 30.38 -24.05
C PHE A 118 -6.72 29.20 -23.83
N GLN A 119 -5.46 29.48 -23.46
CA GLN A 119 -4.49 28.43 -23.11
C GLN A 119 -4.80 27.78 -21.76
N ARG A 120 -5.37 28.54 -20.81
CA ARG A 120 -5.92 28.00 -19.56
C ARG A 120 -7.08 27.06 -19.84
N PHE A 121 -7.98 27.43 -20.74
CA PHE A 121 -9.08 26.57 -21.20
C PHE A 121 -8.56 25.29 -21.85
N LEU A 122 -7.65 25.38 -22.84
CA LEU A 122 -7.04 24.22 -23.52
C LEU A 122 -6.27 23.29 -22.58
N SER A 123 -5.56 23.82 -21.59
CA SER A 123 -4.83 23.00 -20.61
C SER A 123 -5.73 22.15 -19.70
N ARG A 124 -7.05 22.46 -19.62
CA ARG A 124 -8.03 21.59 -18.96
C ARG A 124 -8.38 20.35 -19.79
N PHE A 125 -8.04 20.33 -21.08
CA PHE A 125 -8.31 19.23 -22.00
C PHE A 125 -7.08 18.32 -22.25
N GLU A 126 -5.85 18.78 -21.98
CA GLU A 126 -4.64 17.93 -21.92
C GLU A 126 -4.54 17.23 -20.56
N ILE A 127 -5.33 16.18 -20.37
CA ILE A 127 -5.46 15.47 -19.09
C ILE A 127 -4.52 14.26 -19.07
N LYS A 128 -3.29 14.43 -18.57
CA LYS A 128 -2.41 13.30 -18.25
C LYS A 128 -2.50 12.95 -16.76
N PRO A 129 -2.70 11.68 -16.39
CA PRO A 129 -2.61 11.25 -14.99
C PRO A 129 -1.25 11.56 -14.38
N THR A 130 -1.21 11.71 -13.05
CA THR A 130 0.05 11.84 -12.31
C THR A 130 0.93 10.59 -12.50
N ASP A 131 2.23 10.81 -12.53
CA ASP A 131 3.26 9.78 -12.49
C ASP A 131 4.06 9.80 -11.18
N ASN A 132 3.52 10.44 -10.15
CA ASN A 132 4.06 10.39 -8.79
C ASN A 132 3.86 8.98 -8.18
N ALA A 133 4.77 8.07 -8.49
CA ALA A 133 4.75 6.70 -8.03
C ALA A 133 5.33 6.56 -6.60
N SER A 134 4.57 7.03 -5.60
CA SER A 134 4.98 7.13 -4.18
C SER A 134 4.54 5.96 -3.29
N VAL A 135 3.80 4.97 -3.81
CA VAL A 135 3.11 3.98 -2.98
C VAL A 135 3.98 2.76 -2.68
N ASN A 136 4.43 2.04 -3.71
CA ASN A 136 5.11 0.75 -3.51
C ASN A 136 6.25 0.50 -4.51
N PHE A 137 7.15 -0.41 -4.16
CA PHE A 137 8.01 -1.12 -5.10
C PHE A 137 7.30 -2.39 -5.58
N VAL A 138 7.28 -2.61 -6.89
CA VAL A 138 6.68 -3.79 -7.53
C VAL A 138 7.67 -4.40 -8.51
N LYS A 139 7.56 -5.70 -8.76
CA LYS A 139 8.49 -6.43 -9.64
C LYS A 139 7.76 -6.91 -10.88
N TYR A 140 8.28 -6.63 -12.06
CA TYR A 140 7.78 -7.22 -13.30
C TYR A 140 8.95 -7.76 -14.10
N LYS A 141 8.84 -9.02 -14.53
CA LYS A 141 9.86 -9.72 -15.31
C LYS A 141 11.27 -9.74 -14.68
N GLY A 142 11.41 -9.46 -13.39
CA GLY A 142 12.72 -9.35 -12.73
C GLY A 142 13.15 -7.94 -12.36
N ASP A 143 12.60 -6.89 -12.99
CA ASP A 143 12.97 -5.49 -12.75
C ASP A 143 12.10 -4.89 -11.66
N TYR A 144 12.68 -3.96 -10.92
CA TYR A 144 11.96 -3.16 -9.94
C TYR A 144 11.35 -1.93 -10.58
N TYR A 145 10.09 -1.70 -10.24
CA TYR A 145 9.33 -0.51 -10.58
C TYR A 145 8.82 0.13 -9.30
N VAL A 146 8.67 1.44 -9.29
CA VAL A 146 7.83 2.11 -8.32
C VAL A 146 6.46 2.40 -8.92
N SER A 147 5.41 2.22 -8.12
CA SER A 147 4.02 2.35 -8.55
C SER A 147 3.23 3.30 -7.66
N THR A 148 2.23 3.94 -8.27
CA THR A 148 1.01 4.44 -7.62
C THR A 148 -0.17 3.66 -8.22
N GLU A 149 -1.37 4.23 -8.24
CA GLU A 149 -2.59 3.59 -8.77
C GLU A 149 -3.04 4.14 -10.14
N THR A 150 -2.14 4.80 -10.86
CA THR A 150 -2.38 5.29 -12.23
C THR A 150 -1.85 4.29 -13.26
N ASN A 151 -1.91 4.65 -14.55
CA ASN A 151 -1.33 3.86 -15.63
C ASN A 151 0.20 4.03 -15.75
N TYR A 152 0.83 4.92 -14.97
CA TYR A 152 2.26 5.16 -15.03
C TYR A 152 2.99 4.46 -13.87
N ILE A 153 4.02 3.69 -14.24
CA ILE A 153 5.01 3.14 -13.31
C ILE A 153 6.40 3.56 -13.78
N HIS A 154 7.39 3.52 -12.88
CA HIS A 154 8.76 3.87 -13.23
C HIS A 154 9.71 2.73 -12.90
N ARG A 155 10.43 2.22 -13.91
CA ARG A 155 11.56 1.30 -13.71
C ARG A 155 12.66 2.03 -12.96
N VAL A 156 13.21 1.40 -11.93
CA VAL A 156 14.25 1.96 -11.08
C VAL A 156 15.39 0.97 -10.87
N ASP A 157 16.56 1.51 -10.57
CA ASP A 157 17.67 0.71 -10.09
C ASP A 157 17.51 0.39 -8.60
N PRO A 158 17.44 -0.88 -8.17
CA PRO A 158 17.26 -1.21 -6.75
C PRO A 158 18.50 -0.91 -5.89
N ASP A 159 19.69 -0.77 -6.47
CA ASP A 159 20.93 -0.52 -5.73
C ASP A 159 21.21 0.97 -5.59
N THR A 160 21.03 1.73 -6.67
CA THR A 160 21.31 3.18 -6.69
C THR A 160 20.09 4.05 -6.44
N LEU A 161 18.88 3.48 -6.55
CA LEU A 161 17.58 4.18 -6.58
C LEU A 161 17.42 5.14 -7.77
N GLU A 162 18.21 4.95 -8.84
CA GLU A 162 18.11 5.74 -10.05
C GLU A 162 16.81 5.47 -10.80
N SER A 163 16.14 6.55 -11.21
CA SER A 163 14.98 6.47 -12.10
C SER A 163 15.46 6.16 -13.52
N LYS A 164 15.07 5.01 -14.06
CA LYS A 164 15.48 4.58 -15.41
C LYS A 164 14.45 5.00 -16.45
N GLN A 165 13.25 4.43 -16.39
CA GLN A 165 12.28 4.55 -17.47
C GLN A 165 10.86 4.72 -16.94
N LYS A 166 10.09 5.65 -17.53
CA LYS A 166 8.65 5.74 -17.33
C LYS A 166 7.94 4.78 -18.27
N VAL A 167 7.09 3.93 -17.71
CA VAL A 167 6.32 2.91 -18.42
C VAL A 167 4.84 3.21 -18.29
N ASP A 168 4.11 3.07 -19.39
CA ASP A 168 2.67 3.33 -19.48
C ASP A 168 1.94 2.02 -19.77
N TRP A 169 1.18 1.53 -18.79
CA TRP A 169 0.38 0.31 -18.90
C TRP A 169 -0.50 0.28 -20.17
N SER A 170 -1.03 1.44 -20.57
CA SER A 170 -1.96 1.55 -21.71
C SER A 170 -1.31 1.21 -23.06
N LYS A 171 0.02 1.21 -23.14
CA LYS A 171 0.76 0.78 -24.34
C LYS A 171 0.79 -0.74 -24.53
N PHE A 172 0.52 -1.51 -23.47
CA PHE A 172 0.62 -2.97 -23.47
C PHE A 172 -0.76 -3.63 -23.39
N ILE A 173 -1.64 -3.09 -22.54
CA ILE A 173 -2.98 -3.62 -22.33
C ILE A 173 -3.98 -2.47 -22.09
N ALA A 174 -5.25 -2.71 -22.44
CA ALA A 174 -6.31 -1.70 -22.34
C ALA A 174 -6.79 -1.48 -20.89
N VAL A 175 -6.00 -0.76 -20.10
CA VAL A 175 -6.30 -0.36 -18.72
C VAL A 175 -6.01 1.13 -18.48
N ASN A 176 -6.72 1.72 -17.52
CA ASN A 176 -6.62 3.13 -17.12
C ASN A 176 -5.79 3.34 -15.85
N GLY A 177 -5.48 2.26 -15.15
CA GLY A 177 -4.65 2.19 -13.96
C GLY A 177 -4.52 0.75 -13.49
N ALA A 178 -3.57 0.50 -12.60
CA ALA A 178 -3.37 -0.78 -11.95
C ALA A 178 -3.02 -0.54 -10.47
N THR A 179 -3.30 -1.49 -9.59
CA THR A 179 -2.97 -1.33 -8.17
C THR A 179 -1.46 -1.32 -7.94
N ALA A 180 -1.04 -0.76 -6.81
CA ALA A 180 0.34 -0.88 -6.30
C ALA A 180 0.59 -2.20 -5.55
N HIS A 181 -0.36 -3.14 -5.58
CA HIS A 181 -0.35 -4.41 -4.83
C HIS A 181 -0.52 -5.63 -5.75
N PRO A 182 0.40 -5.85 -6.70
CA PRO A 182 0.39 -7.09 -7.47
C PRO A 182 0.71 -8.29 -6.58
N HIS A 183 0.17 -9.43 -6.98
CA HIS A 183 0.55 -10.74 -6.48
C HIS A 183 1.54 -11.42 -7.42
N PHE A 184 2.32 -12.36 -6.88
CA PHE A 184 3.35 -13.10 -7.59
C PHE A 184 3.22 -14.60 -7.35
N ASP A 185 3.38 -15.37 -8.43
CA ASP A 185 3.68 -16.80 -8.37
C ASP A 185 5.19 -17.03 -8.17
N PRO A 186 5.60 -18.22 -7.67
CA PRO A 186 7.03 -18.54 -7.45
C PRO A 186 7.90 -18.49 -8.71
N ASP A 187 7.32 -18.66 -9.90
CA ASP A 187 8.03 -18.57 -11.18
C ASP A 187 8.31 -17.12 -11.63
N GLY A 188 7.79 -16.13 -10.89
CA GLY A 188 7.90 -14.71 -11.20
C GLY A 188 6.74 -14.16 -12.05
N THR A 189 5.74 -14.97 -12.40
CA THR A 189 4.49 -14.47 -13.00
C THR A 189 3.83 -13.49 -12.03
N ALA A 190 3.50 -12.30 -12.53
CA ALA A 190 2.82 -11.28 -11.75
C ALA A 190 1.33 -11.18 -12.13
N TYR A 191 0.46 -11.04 -11.14
CA TYR A 191 -0.96 -10.75 -11.30
C TYR A 191 -1.25 -9.39 -10.68
N ASN A 192 -2.03 -8.58 -11.38
CA ASN A 192 -2.48 -7.29 -10.87
C ASN A 192 -3.94 -7.06 -11.25
N MET A 193 -4.55 -6.03 -10.68
CA MET A 193 -5.91 -5.63 -10.99
C MET A 193 -5.91 -4.18 -11.49
N GLY A 194 -6.60 -3.94 -12.60
CA GLY A 194 -6.69 -2.63 -13.24
C GLY A 194 -8.07 -2.34 -13.79
N ASN A 195 -8.42 -1.07 -13.94
CA ASN A 195 -9.73 -0.66 -14.44
C ASN A 195 -9.65 -0.37 -15.93
N SER A 196 -10.76 -0.56 -16.65
CA SER A 196 -10.90 -0.03 -18.02
C SER A 196 -12.25 0.62 -18.23
N TYR A 197 -12.25 1.75 -18.92
CA TYR A 197 -13.47 2.47 -19.30
C TYR A 197 -13.72 2.30 -20.80
N ARG A 198 -14.81 1.61 -21.14
CA ARG A 198 -15.19 1.32 -22.53
C ARG A 198 -16.57 1.92 -22.81
N ASN A 199 -16.98 1.97 -24.07
CA ASN A 199 -18.33 2.45 -24.47
C ASN A 199 -19.47 1.69 -23.77
N LYS A 200 -19.22 0.47 -23.26
CA LYS A 200 -20.18 -0.38 -22.53
C LYS A 200 -20.15 -0.19 -21.01
N GLY A 201 -19.37 0.75 -20.49
CA GLY A 201 -19.19 1.04 -19.06
C GLY A 201 -17.80 0.71 -18.52
N ALA A 202 -17.63 0.86 -17.20
CA ALA A 202 -16.43 0.46 -16.48
C ALA A 202 -16.32 -1.06 -16.32
N PHE A 203 -15.09 -1.57 -16.28
CA PHE A 203 -14.76 -2.96 -15.97
C PHE A 203 -13.54 -3.01 -15.06
N TYR A 204 -13.50 -4.00 -14.17
CA TYR A 204 -12.28 -4.38 -13.46
C TYR A 204 -11.62 -5.54 -14.19
N ASN A 205 -10.32 -5.48 -14.43
CA ASN A 205 -9.56 -6.43 -15.22
C ASN A 205 -8.51 -7.10 -14.36
N ILE A 206 -8.44 -8.42 -14.42
CA ILE A 206 -7.33 -9.18 -13.88
C ILE A 206 -6.24 -9.24 -14.95
N ILE A 207 -5.08 -8.73 -14.59
CA ILE A 207 -3.90 -8.60 -15.43
C ILE A 207 -2.94 -9.72 -15.06
N ARG A 208 -2.34 -10.36 -16.07
CA ARG A 208 -1.20 -11.27 -15.91
C ARG A 208 -0.02 -10.72 -16.70
N VAL A 209 1.14 -10.62 -16.07
CA VAL A 209 2.42 -10.32 -16.71
C VAL A 209 3.28 -11.59 -16.64
N PRO A 210 3.68 -12.15 -17.79
CA PRO A 210 4.57 -13.32 -17.82
C PRO A 210 5.95 -13.03 -17.20
N PRO A 211 6.66 -14.04 -16.66
CA PRO A 211 8.02 -13.88 -16.16
C PRO A 211 9.06 -13.74 -17.28
N GLU A 212 8.77 -14.27 -18.48
CA GLU A 212 9.72 -14.32 -19.59
C GLU A 212 10.09 -12.93 -20.11
N ARG A 213 11.36 -12.79 -20.52
CA ARG A 213 11.92 -11.58 -21.14
C ARG A 213 12.37 -11.85 -22.57
N ASP A 214 11.95 -10.96 -23.46
CA ASP A 214 12.40 -10.94 -24.85
C ASP A 214 13.67 -10.07 -25.04
N GLY A 215 14.05 -9.26 -24.03
CA GLY A 215 15.25 -8.43 -24.04
C GLY A 215 15.40 -7.53 -22.80
N PRO A 216 16.47 -6.73 -22.72
CA PRO A 216 16.73 -5.83 -21.58
C PRO A 216 15.79 -4.62 -21.51
N GLU A 217 15.15 -4.26 -22.63
CA GLU A 217 14.14 -3.19 -22.69
C GLU A 217 12.71 -3.71 -22.57
N ASP A 218 12.55 -5.01 -22.38
CA ASP A 218 11.26 -5.63 -22.12
C ASP A 218 10.74 -5.17 -20.75
N ASN A 219 9.63 -4.46 -20.77
CA ASN A 219 8.98 -3.95 -19.58
C ASN A 219 7.80 -4.84 -19.22
N LEU A 220 6.77 -4.83 -20.07
CA LEU A 220 5.45 -5.43 -19.83
C LEU A 220 4.96 -6.19 -21.07
N GLU A 221 5.84 -6.49 -22.02
CA GLU A 221 5.53 -7.22 -23.24
C GLU A 221 4.91 -8.58 -22.88
N GLY A 222 3.87 -8.99 -23.63
CA GLY A 222 3.14 -10.21 -23.32
C GLY A 222 2.17 -10.12 -22.13
N ALA A 223 2.03 -8.95 -21.48
CA ALA A 223 0.95 -8.71 -20.51
C ALA A 223 -0.43 -8.94 -21.15
N LYS A 224 -1.34 -9.56 -20.41
CA LYS A 224 -2.69 -9.91 -20.88
C LYS A 224 -3.74 -9.64 -19.82
N ILE A 225 -4.96 -9.32 -20.27
CA ILE A 225 -6.16 -9.35 -19.43
C ILE A 225 -6.67 -10.78 -19.42
N LEU A 226 -6.66 -11.44 -18.25
CA LEU A 226 -7.17 -12.81 -18.08
C LEU A 226 -8.70 -12.84 -18.06
N CYS A 227 -9.31 -11.92 -17.33
CA CYS A 227 -10.75 -11.78 -17.26
C CYS A 227 -11.14 -10.35 -16.89
N SER A 228 -12.40 -10.01 -17.17
CA SER A 228 -13.02 -8.74 -16.82
C SER A 228 -14.26 -8.97 -15.98
N ILE A 229 -14.35 -8.27 -14.86
CA ILE A 229 -15.46 -8.29 -13.91
C ILE A 229 -16.29 -7.02 -14.14
N ALA A 230 -17.59 -7.18 -14.35
CA ALA A 230 -18.50 -6.04 -14.46
C ALA A 230 -18.84 -5.51 -13.06
N PRO A 231 -18.79 -4.18 -12.84
CA PRO A 231 -19.28 -3.58 -11.60
C PRO A 231 -20.79 -3.73 -11.49
N ARG A 232 -21.28 -3.73 -10.24
CA ARG A 232 -22.74 -3.68 -9.97
C ARG A 232 -23.39 -2.44 -10.57
N ASP A 233 -22.68 -1.30 -10.56
CA ASP A 233 -23.06 -0.07 -11.25
C ASP A 233 -21.94 0.35 -12.20
N LYS A 234 -22.22 0.31 -13.50
CA LYS A 234 -21.25 0.61 -14.57
C LYS A 234 -20.85 2.07 -14.67
N SER A 235 -21.68 2.98 -14.15
CA SER A 235 -21.41 4.42 -14.11
C SER A 235 -20.63 4.83 -12.86
N LYS A 236 -20.68 3.97 -11.84
CA LYS A 236 -20.10 4.18 -10.51
C LYS A 236 -19.33 2.94 -10.07
N PRO A 237 -18.21 2.60 -10.73
CA PRO A 237 -17.34 1.53 -10.28
C PRO A 237 -16.82 1.84 -8.88
N SER A 238 -16.45 0.80 -8.16
CA SER A 238 -15.89 0.91 -6.82
C SER A 238 -14.42 1.24 -6.88
N TYR A 239 -13.95 2.01 -5.92
CA TYR A 239 -12.53 2.03 -5.59
C TYR A 239 -12.11 0.68 -5.02
N TYR A 240 -10.90 0.24 -5.38
CA TYR A 240 -10.25 -0.94 -4.86
C TYR A 240 -8.74 -0.69 -4.84
N HIS A 241 -8.10 -1.20 -3.81
CA HIS A 241 -6.68 -0.95 -3.55
C HIS A 241 -5.81 -2.19 -3.76
N SER A 242 -6.40 -3.37 -3.54
CA SER A 242 -5.78 -4.68 -3.70
C SER A 242 -6.85 -5.73 -3.98
N PHE A 243 -6.43 -6.98 -4.16
CA PHE A 243 -7.30 -8.13 -4.40
C PHE A 243 -6.70 -9.36 -3.72
N GLY A 244 -7.49 -10.42 -3.54
CA GLY A 244 -7.01 -11.69 -3.00
C GLY A 244 -6.66 -12.68 -4.10
N MET A 245 -5.66 -13.53 -3.86
CA MET A 245 -5.25 -14.60 -4.77
C MET A 245 -5.02 -15.90 -4.02
N SER A 246 -5.47 -17.02 -4.60
CA SER A 246 -5.08 -18.38 -4.23
C SER A 246 -4.47 -19.08 -5.45
N GLU A 247 -4.04 -20.32 -5.30
CA GLU A 247 -3.47 -21.11 -6.39
C GLU A 247 -4.41 -21.21 -7.61
N ASN A 248 -5.72 -21.22 -7.37
CA ASN A 248 -6.73 -21.46 -8.42
C ASN A 248 -7.75 -20.33 -8.59
N TYR A 249 -7.76 -19.33 -7.70
CA TYR A 249 -8.82 -18.32 -7.68
C TYR A 249 -8.27 -16.92 -7.44
N VAL A 250 -8.93 -15.96 -8.09
CA VAL A 250 -8.83 -14.54 -7.75
C VAL A 250 -10.09 -14.13 -7.02
N VAL A 251 -9.93 -13.42 -5.90
CA VAL A 251 -11.01 -12.90 -5.07
C VAL A 251 -11.02 -11.37 -5.16
N PHE A 252 -12.06 -10.82 -5.77
CA PHE A 252 -12.28 -9.38 -5.81
C PHE A 252 -13.44 -8.98 -4.89
N ILE A 253 -13.22 -7.95 -4.09
CA ILE A 253 -14.22 -7.39 -3.19
C ILE A 253 -14.68 -6.05 -3.76
N GLU A 254 -15.89 -6.02 -4.33
CA GLU A 254 -16.51 -4.79 -4.80
C GLU A 254 -17.05 -3.97 -3.61
N GLN A 255 -16.28 -2.99 -3.16
CA GLN A 255 -16.59 -2.17 -1.98
C GLN A 255 -17.71 -1.14 -2.25
N PRO A 256 -18.40 -0.63 -1.20
CA PRO A 256 -19.39 0.42 -1.35
C PRO A 256 -18.80 1.81 -1.66
N ILE A 257 -17.47 1.95 -1.70
CA ILE A 257 -16.78 3.20 -2.07
C ILE A 257 -16.87 3.38 -3.57
N LYS A 258 -17.81 4.21 -4.03
CA LYS A 258 -18.06 4.41 -5.47
C LYS A 258 -17.34 5.63 -6.01
N MET A 259 -16.75 5.47 -7.19
CA MET A 259 -16.18 6.54 -8.00
C MET A 259 -17.22 7.00 -9.03
N ASP A 260 -17.74 8.22 -8.88
CA ASP A 260 -18.66 8.78 -9.86
C ASP A 260 -17.88 9.32 -11.06
N LEU A 261 -17.85 8.55 -12.15
CA LEU A 261 -17.05 8.90 -13.34
C LEU A 261 -17.50 10.21 -13.98
N PHE A 262 -18.79 10.54 -13.91
CA PHE A 262 -19.32 11.78 -14.47
C PHE A 262 -18.87 12.98 -13.64
N LYS A 263 -18.88 12.85 -12.31
CA LYS A 263 -18.30 13.86 -11.41
C LYS A 263 -16.79 13.98 -11.57
N ILE A 264 -16.04 12.89 -11.76
CA ILE A 264 -14.59 12.98 -11.99
C ILE A 264 -14.29 13.78 -13.27
N VAL A 265 -15.06 13.56 -14.33
CA VAL A 265 -14.90 14.30 -15.59
C VAL A 265 -15.32 15.77 -15.44
N THR A 266 -16.49 16.04 -14.82
CA THR A 266 -17.04 17.41 -14.68
C THR A 266 -16.40 18.21 -13.54
N GLY A 267 -15.96 17.56 -12.48
CA GLY A 267 -15.21 18.08 -11.34
C GLY A 267 -13.87 18.65 -11.77
N ARG A 268 -13.18 17.98 -12.69
CA ARG A 268 -11.95 18.50 -13.31
C ARG A 268 -12.18 19.76 -14.16
N LEU A 269 -13.37 19.92 -14.76
CA LEU A 269 -13.76 21.15 -15.47
C LEU A 269 -14.10 22.30 -14.50
N THR A 270 -14.56 21.96 -13.29
CA THR A 270 -15.00 22.92 -12.26
C THR A 270 -13.96 23.18 -11.17
N GLY A 271 -12.79 22.51 -11.21
CA GLY A 271 -11.69 22.71 -10.29
C GLY A 271 -11.82 21.98 -8.95
N LYS A 272 -12.31 20.73 -8.95
CA LYS A 272 -12.36 19.83 -7.77
C LYS A 272 -11.32 18.71 -7.86
N SER A 273 -10.73 18.32 -6.72
CA SER A 273 -9.73 17.23 -6.63
C SER A 273 -10.40 15.85 -6.62
N LEU A 274 -9.65 14.78 -6.88
CA LEU A 274 -10.21 13.42 -6.97
C LEU A 274 -10.80 12.94 -5.65
N ASN A 275 -10.22 13.36 -4.52
CA ASN A 275 -10.68 13.01 -3.18
C ASN A 275 -12.09 13.55 -2.88
N GLU A 276 -12.43 14.75 -3.37
CA GLU A 276 -13.75 15.36 -3.15
C GLU A 276 -14.91 14.55 -3.76
N ASP A 277 -14.63 13.67 -4.72
CA ASP A 277 -15.63 12.81 -5.37
C ASP A 277 -15.89 11.48 -4.61
N LEU A 278 -15.03 11.12 -3.65
CA LEU A 278 -15.17 9.92 -2.81
C LEU A 278 -15.93 10.27 -1.52
N HIS A 279 -17.28 10.24 -1.53
CA HIS A 279 -18.08 10.57 -0.34
C HIS A 279 -18.44 9.35 0.55
N ASN A 280 -18.24 9.53 1.87
CA ASN A 280 -18.98 8.99 3.02
C ASN A 280 -19.33 7.48 3.06
N PHE A 281 -18.38 6.55 3.17
CA PHE A 281 -18.70 5.19 3.66
C PHE A 281 -17.55 4.52 4.44
N THR A 282 -17.95 3.65 5.36
CA THR A 282 -17.13 2.93 6.33
C THR A 282 -16.78 1.50 5.84
N TYR A 283 -15.62 1.00 6.27
CA TYR A 283 -14.69 0.08 5.59
C TYR A 283 -14.95 -1.44 5.59
N CYS A 284 -14.42 -2.11 4.56
CA CYS A 284 -13.93 -3.50 4.56
C CYS A 284 -12.62 -3.53 3.75
N ASN A 285 -11.47 -3.64 4.41
CA ASN A 285 -10.15 -3.54 3.77
C ASN A 285 -9.52 -4.91 3.48
N PHE A 286 -9.03 -5.08 2.24
CA PHE A 286 -7.66 -5.51 2.04
C PHE A 286 -6.84 -4.24 1.73
N GLN A 287 -6.10 -3.78 2.74
CA GLN A 287 -4.86 -3.01 2.61
C GLN A 287 -4.85 -1.50 2.25
N ILE A 288 -5.84 -0.64 2.55
CA ILE A 288 -5.61 0.81 2.91
C ILE A 288 -6.91 1.61 3.13
N LEU A 289 -6.84 2.65 3.98
CA LEU A 289 -7.87 3.67 4.22
C LEU A 289 -7.54 5.00 3.49
N ILE A 290 -8.52 5.66 2.85
CA ILE A 290 -8.39 6.97 2.16
C ILE A 290 -9.15 8.07 2.91
N PHE A 291 -8.55 9.28 3.11
CA PHE A 291 -9.25 10.42 3.77
C PHE A 291 -8.77 11.83 3.39
N PRO A 292 -9.67 12.82 3.18
CA PRO A 292 -9.31 14.24 3.15
C PRO A 292 -8.88 14.76 4.53
N VAL A 293 -7.86 15.63 4.59
CA VAL A 293 -7.34 16.21 5.86
C VAL A 293 -7.75 17.68 5.98
N PRO A 294 -8.71 18.03 6.88
CA PRO A 294 -8.80 19.37 7.44
C PRO A 294 -8.50 19.39 8.95
N LEU A 295 -8.17 20.59 9.43
CA LEU A 295 -7.61 20.96 10.73
C LEU A 295 -8.44 20.50 11.96
N SER A 296 -8.32 19.23 12.37
CA SER A 296 -8.02 18.77 13.75
C SER A 296 -7.93 17.24 13.81
N PHE A 297 -6.71 16.72 13.90
CA PHE A 297 -6.41 15.28 13.77
C PHE A 297 -7.15 14.36 14.76
N SER A 298 -7.41 14.84 15.98
CA SER A 298 -8.02 14.04 17.05
C SER A 298 -9.54 13.87 16.94
N GLN A 299 -10.26 14.86 16.38
CA GLN A 299 -11.71 14.72 16.16
C GLN A 299 -12.01 13.79 14.98
N MET A 300 -11.25 13.92 13.88
CA MET A 300 -11.37 13.05 12.71
C MET A 300 -11.10 11.58 13.09
N TYR A 301 -10.00 11.31 13.82
CA TYR A 301 -9.63 9.96 14.21
C TYR A 301 -10.72 9.22 15.01
N ASN A 302 -11.45 9.93 15.87
CA ASN A 302 -12.50 9.36 16.71
C ASN A 302 -13.81 9.09 15.97
N THR A 303 -13.96 9.57 14.73
CA THR A 303 -15.08 9.22 13.84
C THR A 303 -14.76 8.07 12.87
N MET A 304 -13.51 7.61 12.83
CA MET A 304 -13.08 6.54 11.93
C MET A 304 -13.41 5.16 12.48
N SER A 305 -13.83 4.25 11.61
CA SER A 305 -13.83 2.83 11.97
C SER A 305 -12.43 2.25 11.99
N ARG A 306 -12.22 1.30 12.89
CA ARG A 306 -10.94 0.63 13.04
C ARG A 306 -10.83 -0.50 12.01
N PRO A 307 -9.69 -0.63 11.31
CA PRO A 307 -9.43 -1.76 10.44
C PRO A 307 -9.21 -2.99 11.33
N LEU A 308 -10.09 -3.99 11.20
CA LEU A 308 -10.08 -5.19 12.02
C LEU A 308 -9.97 -6.44 11.14
N PRO A 309 -9.09 -7.39 11.51
CA PRO A 309 -8.84 -8.59 10.72
C PRO A 309 -10.04 -9.54 10.80
N ARG A 310 -10.52 -9.94 9.61
CA ARG A 310 -11.72 -10.76 9.45
C ARG A 310 -11.47 -11.90 8.48
N ARG A 311 -12.07 -13.06 8.75
CA ARG A 311 -12.06 -14.21 7.85
C ARG A 311 -13.42 -14.42 7.23
N PHE A 312 -13.45 -14.55 5.91
CA PHE A 312 -14.61 -15.04 5.17
C PHE A 312 -14.29 -16.43 4.63
N VAL A 313 -15.28 -17.32 4.62
CA VAL A 313 -15.18 -18.63 3.96
C VAL A 313 -16.07 -18.60 2.73
N LEU A 314 -15.46 -18.68 1.55
CA LEU A 314 -16.16 -18.58 0.27
C LEU A 314 -16.43 -19.99 -0.28
N PRO A 315 -17.69 -20.42 -0.43
CA PRO A 315 -18.00 -21.72 -1.01
C PRO A 315 -17.74 -21.69 -2.52
N LEU A 316 -16.96 -22.66 -3.00
CA LEU A 316 -16.52 -22.71 -4.40
C LEU A 316 -17.51 -23.45 -5.31
N ASN A 317 -18.25 -24.41 -4.77
CA ASN A 317 -19.19 -25.26 -5.51
C ASN A 317 -20.62 -24.86 -5.19
N ILE A 318 -21.14 -23.84 -5.88
CA ILE A 318 -22.53 -23.41 -5.78
C ILE A 318 -23.25 -23.81 -7.07
N SER A 319 -24.36 -24.54 -6.95
CA SER A 319 -25.18 -24.98 -8.08
C SER A 319 -26.67 -24.74 -7.81
N SER A 320 -27.53 -25.05 -8.79
CA SER A 320 -28.98 -25.01 -8.61
C SER A 320 -29.51 -26.00 -7.57
N GLU A 321 -28.71 -27.00 -7.19
CA GLU A 321 -29.04 -28.02 -6.19
C GLU A 321 -28.54 -27.65 -4.78
N THR A 322 -27.75 -26.58 -4.65
CA THR A 322 -27.23 -26.13 -3.35
C THR A 322 -28.40 -25.76 -2.43
N PRO A 323 -28.50 -26.37 -1.22
CA PRO A 323 -29.57 -26.08 -0.28
C PRO A 323 -29.62 -24.60 0.11
N LEU A 324 -30.82 -24.01 0.04
CA LEU A 324 -31.06 -22.65 0.50
C LEU A 324 -31.07 -22.61 2.03
N GLU A 325 -30.67 -21.48 2.59
CA GLU A 325 -30.71 -21.19 4.03
C GLU A 325 -29.85 -22.13 4.90
N GLN A 326 -28.98 -22.94 4.28
CA GLN A 326 -28.00 -23.77 4.97
C GLN A 326 -26.62 -23.10 4.98
N ASN A 327 -25.90 -23.23 6.10
CA ASN A 327 -24.50 -22.82 6.17
C ASN A 327 -23.62 -23.80 5.38
N LEU A 328 -22.92 -23.28 4.37
CA LEU A 328 -22.01 -24.00 3.49
C LEU A 328 -20.56 -24.00 3.99
N ASN A 329 -20.27 -23.36 5.13
CA ASN A 329 -18.93 -23.42 5.71
C ASN A 329 -18.63 -24.84 6.20
N THR A 330 -17.64 -25.49 5.58
CA THR A 330 -17.18 -26.85 5.93
C THR A 330 -15.96 -26.85 6.86
N ARG A 331 -15.44 -25.68 7.24
CA ARG A 331 -14.27 -25.56 8.10
C ARG A 331 -14.66 -25.69 9.58
N PRO A 332 -14.17 -26.72 10.29
CA PRO A 332 -14.49 -26.88 11.72
C PRO A 332 -13.81 -25.83 12.61
N ASP A 333 -12.72 -25.23 12.12
CA ASP A 333 -11.88 -24.24 12.80
C ASP A 333 -12.30 -22.78 12.54
N SER A 334 -13.46 -22.56 11.92
CA SER A 334 -13.94 -21.22 11.61
C SER A 334 -15.40 -21.02 12.00
N THR A 335 -15.65 -19.93 12.73
CA THR A 335 -17.00 -19.47 13.08
C THR A 335 -17.72 -18.70 11.97
N ALA A 336 -17.05 -18.47 10.83
CA ALA A 336 -17.64 -17.78 9.69
C ALA A 336 -18.84 -18.58 9.13
N THR A 337 -19.76 -17.90 8.45
CA THR A 337 -20.88 -18.57 7.80
C THR A 337 -20.98 -18.17 6.34
N ALA A 338 -21.47 -19.08 5.51
CA ALA A 338 -21.73 -18.86 4.09
C ALA A 338 -23.09 -19.45 3.75
N VAL A 339 -24.14 -18.64 3.80
CA VAL A 339 -25.53 -19.10 3.65
C VAL A 339 -26.02 -18.81 2.24
N CYS A 340 -26.43 -19.85 1.51
CA CYS A 340 -27.04 -19.70 0.19
C CYS A 340 -28.42 -19.03 0.32
N ARG A 341 -28.57 -17.80 -0.18
CA ARG A 341 -29.85 -17.05 -0.13
C ARG A 341 -30.68 -17.24 -1.39
N THR A 342 -30.00 -17.31 -2.53
CA THR A 342 -30.61 -17.56 -3.83
C THR A 342 -29.66 -18.40 -4.69
N LYS A 343 -30.13 -18.93 -5.82
CA LYS A 343 -29.32 -19.76 -6.74
C LYS A 343 -27.97 -19.15 -7.15
N ASN A 344 -27.84 -17.81 -7.11
CA ASN A 344 -26.65 -17.09 -7.56
C ASN A 344 -26.04 -16.19 -6.47
N GLN A 345 -26.50 -16.27 -5.22
CA GLN A 345 -26.02 -15.41 -4.14
C GLN A 345 -25.84 -16.18 -2.84
N VAL A 346 -24.62 -16.12 -2.33
CA VAL A 346 -24.27 -16.61 -0.99
C VAL A 346 -23.98 -15.40 -0.12
N PHE A 347 -24.66 -15.35 1.03
CA PHE A 347 -24.43 -14.35 2.05
C PHE A 347 -23.35 -14.87 3.01
N CYS A 348 -22.19 -14.23 3.01
CA CYS A 348 -21.09 -14.60 3.90
C CYS A 348 -21.07 -13.69 5.14
N THR A 349 -21.04 -14.30 6.33
CA THR A 349 -20.77 -13.60 7.59
C THR A 349 -19.34 -13.92 8.01
N PHE A 350 -18.58 -12.88 8.35
CA PHE A 350 -17.19 -13.04 8.74
C PHE A 350 -17.04 -13.64 10.14
N GLU A 351 -15.88 -14.23 10.38
CA GLU A 351 -15.32 -14.49 11.68
C GLU A 351 -14.31 -13.40 12.03
N ASP A 352 -14.37 -12.87 13.25
CA ASP A 352 -13.32 -11.99 13.76
C ASP A 352 -12.07 -12.83 14.15
N LEU A 353 -10.91 -12.35 13.71
CA LEU A 353 -9.61 -12.99 13.93
C LEU A 353 -8.81 -12.33 15.06
N HIS A 354 -9.51 -11.66 15.97
CA HIS A 354 -8.92 -10.90 17.07
C HIS A 354 -9.83 -10.93 18.30
N GLY A 355 -9.23 -10.68 19.48
CA GLY A 355 -9.96 -10.33 20.69
C GLY A 355 -10.33 -8.84 20.74
N GLU A 356 -11.10 -8.43 21.75
CA GLU A 356 -11.47 -7.03 21.95
C GLU A 356 -10.26 -6.13 22.27
N ASP A 357 -9.21 -6.71 22.81
CA ASP A 357 -7.92 -6.09 23.16
C ASP A 357 -7.18 -5.49 21.96
N LEU A 358 -7.40 -5.97 20.72
CA LEU A 358 -6.80 -5.35 19.52
C LEU A 358 -7.30 -3.90 19.31
N LYS A 359 -8.50 -3.56 19.80
CA LYS A 359 -9.06 -2.20 19.67
C LYS A 359 -8.25 -1.18 20.45
N ASP A 360 -7.59 -1.60 21.53
CA ASP A 360 -6.69 -0.75 22.31
C ASP A 360 -5.45 -0.32 21.51
N TYR A 361 -5.17 -1.01 20.40
CA TYR A 361 -4.10 -0.72 19.43
C TYR A 361 -4.61 -0.08 18.14
N GLY A 362 -5.87 0.35 18.09
CA GLY A 362 -6.43 1.10 16.96
C GLY A 362 -6.74 0.25 15.73
N GLY A 363 -6.76 -1.07 15.88
CA GLY A 363 -6.88 -2.01 14.76
C GLY A 363 -5.53 -2.33 14.13
N LEU A 364 -5.54 -2.92 12.94
CA LEU A 364 -4.34 -3.39 12.25
C LEU A 364 -4.38 -3.01 10.76
N GLU A 365 -3.31 -2.37 10.30
CA GLU A 365 -3.05 -2.03 8.89
C GLU A 365 -1.65 -2.46 8.47
N PHE A 366 -1.36 -2.31 7.18
CA PHE A 366 -0.09 -2.79 6.58
C PHE A 366 0.21 -4.27 6.89
N PRO A 367 -0.73 -5.19 6.54
CA PRO A 367 -0.55 -6.60 6.81
C PRO A 367 0.57 -7.19 5.94
N HIS A 368 1.42 -8.01 6.56
CA HIS A 368 2.46 -8.78 5.89
C HIS A 368 2.48 -10.21 6.44
N ILE A 369 2.75 -11.20 5.58
CA ILE A 369 2.92 -12.60 5.96
C ILE A 369 4.31 -13.10 5.54
N ASN A 370 4.63 -14.36 5.84
CA ASN A 370 5.69 -15.10 5.16
C ASN A 370 5.28 -15.38 3.70
N TYR A 371 5.27 -14.33 2.88
CA TYR A 371 4.66 -14.32 1.56
C TYR A 371 5.31 -15.36 0.63
N ALA A 372 6.63 -15.49 0.70
CA ALA A 372 7.40 -16.41 -0.16
C ALA A 372 6.99 -17.88 0.00
N ARG A 373 6.68 -18.34 1.23
CA ARG A 373 6.29 -19.74 1.48
C ARG A 373 4.78 -19.96 1.57
N TYR A 374 4.03 -18.96 2.04
CA TYR A 374 2.65 -19.10 2.50
C TYR A 374 1.62 -18.24 1.75
N ASN A 375 2.02 -17.37 0.82
CA ASN A 375 1.02 -16.78 -0.08
C ASN A 375 0.28 -17.90 -0.83
N THR A 376 -1.02 -17.69 -1.05
CA THR A 376 -1.97 -18.68 -1.62
C THR A 376 -2.19 -19.96 -0.81
N LYS A 377 -1.57 -20.12 0.36
CA LYS A 377 -1.64 -21.33 1.19
C LYS A 377 -2.24 -21.04 2.58
N PRO A 378 -2.71 -22.08 3.31
CA PRO A 378 -3.04 -21.92 4.72
C PRO A 378 -1.83 -21.43 5.51
N TYR A 379 -2.03 -20.43 6.37
CA TYR A 379 -0.99 -19.79 7.18
C TYR A 379 -1.54 -19.48 8.59
N LYS A 380 -0.65 -19.33 9.56
CA LYS A 380 -0.98 -19.10 10.97
C LYS A 380 -0.67 -17.69 11.44
N TYR A 381 0.35 -17.04 10.91
CA TYR A 381 0.84 -15.75 11.39
C TYR A 381 0.78 -14.66 10.33
N TYR A 382 0.41 -13.47 10.77
CA TYR A 382 0.63 -12.25 10.01
C TYR A 382 1.08 -11.13 10.93
N TYR A 383 1.73 -10.14 10.33
CA TYR A 383 2.32 -8.99 10.99
C TYR A 383 1.66 -7.73 10.46
N GLY A 384 1.62 -6.68 11.25
CA GLY A 384 1.10 -5.39 10.80
C GLY A 384 1.40 -4.27 11.78
N CYS A 385 0.83 -3.10 11.53
CA CYS A 385 0.95 -1.93 12.37
C CYS A 385 -0.36 -1.67 13.13
N GLY A 386 -0.25 -1.31 14.41
CA GLY A 386 -1.36 -0.77 15.18
C GLY A 386 -1.58 0.71 14.87
N PHE A 387 -2.80 1.08 14.47
CA PHE A 387 -3.16 2.41 13.96
C PHE A 387 -4.00 3.20 14.96
N ARG A 388 -3.42 3.50 16.14
CA ARG A 388 -4.05 4.44 17.09
C ARG A 388 -3.99 5.90 16.63
N HIS A 389 -3.15 6.18 15.64
CA HIS A 389 -3.10 7.43 14.89
C HIS A 389 -3.51 7.19 13.43
N LEU A 390 -3.43 8.23 12.59
CA LEU A 390 -3.46 8.07 11.12
C LEU A 390 -2.22 7.32 10.58
N VAL A 391 -1.19 7.17 11.41
CA VAL A 391 0.03 6.41 11.14
C VAL A 391 0.15 5.26 12.14
N GLY A 392 0.96 4.26 11.81
CA GLY A 392 1.30 3.18 12.73
C GLY A 392 2.11 3.69 13.92
N ASP A 393 1.77 3.20 15.11
CA ASP A 393 2.49 3.53 16.37
C ASP A 393 2.90 2.32 17.20
N SER A 394 2.68 1.13 16.64
CA SER A 394 3.05 -0.16 17.21
C SER A 394 3.17 -1.17 16.08
N LEU A 395 4.01 -2.18 16.27
CA LEU A 395 4.05 -3.38 15.44
C LEU A 395 3.29 -4.48 16.17
N ILE A 396 2.57 -5.31 15.41
CA ILE A 396 1.73 -6.39 15.93
C ILE A 396 2.04 -7.67 15.17
N LYS A 397 2.26 -8.76 15.89
CA LYS A 397 2.24 -10.13 15.37
C LYS A 397 0.96 -10.81 15.82
N MET A 398 0.17 -11.32 14.89
CA MET A 398 -1.10 -11.99 15.14
C MET A 398 -0.97 -13.50 14.93
N ASP A 399 -1.56 -14.29 15.82
CA ASP A 399 -1.73 -15.74 15.68
C ASP A 399 -3.20 -16.04 15.37
N LEU A 400 -3.48 -16.55 14.18
CA LEU A 400 -4.83 -16.84 13.68
C LEU A 400 -5.51 -18.01 14.37
N GLU A 401 -4.76 -18.90 15.00
CA GLU A 401 -5.31 -20.07 15.69
C GLU A 401 -5.75 -19.69 17.10
N SER A 402 -4.86 -19.04 17.86
CA SER A 402 -5.16 -18.63 19.23
C SER A 402 -5.92 -17.30 19.32
N LYS A 403 -5.97 -16.52 18.23
CA LYS A 403 -6.49 -15.14 18.14
C LYS A 403 -5.80 -14.16 19.09
N LYS A 404 -4.62 -14.54 19.60
CA LYS A 404 -3.76 -13.71 20.44
C LYS A 404 -2.72 -12.99 19.60
N PHE A 405 -2.10 -11.97 20.18
CA PHE A 405 -1.07 -11.21 19.50
C PHE A 405 0.06 -10.78 20.44
N LYS A 406 1.19 -10.43 19.82
CA LYS A 406 2.33 -9.79 20.47
C LYS A 406 2.50 -8.39 19.91
N VAL A 407 2.98 -7.47 20.75
CA VAL A 407 3.15 -6.06 20.37
C VAL A 407 4.55 -5.58 20.69
N TRP A 408 5.15 -4.88 19.74
CA TRP A 408 6.30 -4.02 19.97
C TRP A 408 5.85 -2.58 19.87
N ARG A 409 6.13 -1.80 20.91
CA ARG A 409 5.73 -0.38 20.99
C ARG A 409 6.66 0.35 21.94
N GLN A 410 7.04 1.56 21.57
CA GLN A 410 7.68 2.52 22.48
C GLN A 410 7.08 3.92 22.28
N PRO A 411 6.98 4.74 23.35
CA PRO A 411 6.50 6.11 23.22
C PRO A 411 7.31 6.94 22.21
N ASP A 412 6.59 7.74 21.42
CA ASP A 412 7.10 8.66 20.39
C ASP A 412 7.88 8.01 19.24
N LEU A 413 7.72 6.69 19.07
CA LEU A 413 8.29 5.91 17.97
C LEU A 413 7.16 5.39 17.07
N TYR A 414 7.31 5.60 15.77
CA TYR A 414 6.29 5.32 14.75
C TYR A 414 6.84 4.35 13.72
N PRO A 415 6.50 3.05 13.80
CA PRO A 415 6.99 2.05 12.86
C PRO A 415 6.34 2.18 11.48
N SER A 416 7.15 1.94 10.44
CA SER A 416 6.66 1.63 9.11
C SER A 416 6.20 0.17 9.00
N GLU A 417 5.55 -0.19 7.89
CA GLU A 417 5.09 -1.55 7.61
C GLU A 417 6.17 -2.62 7.92
N PRO A 418 5.82 -3.65 8.71
CA PRO A 418 6.73 -4.76 9.00
C PRO A 418 6.93 -5.64 7.77
N VAL A 419 8.19 -5.87 7.39
CA VAL A 419 8.57 -6.77 6.30
C VAL A 419 9.19 -8.04 6.88
N PHE A 420 8.57 -9.19 6.62
CA PHE A 420 9.06 -10.49 7.09
C PHE A 420 10.17 -11.02 6.20
N ILE A 421 11.31 -11.39 6.79
CA ILE A 421 12.44 -12.03 6.12
C ILE A 421 12.62 -13.44 6.68
N LEU A 422 12.51 -14.42 5.79
CA LEU A 422 12.67 -15.83 6.12
C LEU A 422 14.12 -16.15 6.49
N SER A 423 14.33 -16.90 7.56
CA SER A 423 15.66 -17.46 7.86
C SER A 423 16.06 -18.52 6.82
N PRO A 424 17.33 -18.62 6.39
CA PRO A 424 17.78 -19.67 5.45
C PRO A 424 17.47 -21.09 5.93
N ASN A 425 17.50 -21.32 7.24
CA ASN A 425 17.26 -22.61 7.87
C ASN A 425 15.86 -22.71 8.51
N ALA A 426 14.90 -21.91 8.03
CA ALA A 426 13.55 -21.86 8.59
C ALA A 426 12.82 -23.20 8.49
N GLU A 427 12.36 -23.72 9.62
CA GLU A 427 11.51 -24.92 9.72
C GLU A 427 10.04 -24.54 9.94
N LYS A 428 9.80 -23.47 10.71
CA LYS A 428 8.48 -22.95 11.06
C LYS A 428 8.13 -21.69 10.27
N GLU A 429 6.85 -21.38 10.22
CA GLU A 429 6.30 -20.24 9.48
C GLU A 429 6.90 -18.90 9.92
N ASP A 430 7.16 -18.75 11.22
CA ASP A 430 7.69 -17.55 11.87
C ASP A 430 9.19 -17.63 12.20
N ASP A 431 9.93 -18.58 11.61
CA ASP A 431 11.40 -18.64 11.72
C ASP A 431 12.03 -17.61 10.77
N GLY A 432 12.35 -16.44 11.31
CA GLY A 432 12.87 -15.32 10.54
C GLY A 432 12.93 -14.04 11.37
N VAL A 433 13.02 -12.90 10.68
CA VAL A 433 13.00 -11.58 11.31
C VAL A 433 11.92 -10.68 10.71
N ILE A 434 11.55 -9.65 11.45
CA ILE A 434 10.77 -8.52 10.96
C ILE A 434 11.66 -7.29 10.86
N LEU A 435 11.65 -6.65 9.70
CA LEU A 435 12.28 -5.36 9.47
C LEU A 435 11.22 -4.26 9.47
N SER A 436 11.45 -3.18 10.21
CA SER A 436 10.60 -1.98 10.18
C SER A 436 11.44 -0.73 10.40
N VAL A 437 11.12 0.36 9.69
CA VAL A 437 11.80 1.64 9.89
C VAL A 437 11.04 2.40 10.96
N ILE A 438 11.72 2.70 12.06
CA ILE A 438 11.16 3.42 13.19
C ILE A 438 11.46 4.89 13.05
N ILE A 439 10.40 5.68 12.88
CA ILE A 439 10.47 7.11 12.66
C ILE A 439 10.11 7.82 13.95
N THR A 440 10.76 8.94 14.25
CA THR A 440 10.48 9.72 15.44
C THR A 440 10.49 11.22 15.14
N PRO A 441 9.52 11.99 15.66
CA PRO A 441 9.52 13.44 15.55
C PRO A 441 10.40 14.11 16.63
N VAL A 442 10.98 13.32 17.55
CA VAL A 442 11.75 13.81 18.69
C VAL A 442 13.19 14.07 18.26
N LYS A 443 13.65 15.32 18.39
CA LYS A 443 14.98 15.76 17.91
C LYS A 443 16.16 14.96 18.47
N ASP A 444 16.06 14.49 19.71
CA ASP A 444 17.14 13.76 20.40
C ASP A 444 17.07 12.24 20.18
N LYS A 445 16.10 11.75 19.41
CA LYS A 445 16.00 10.34 19.02
C LYS A 445 16.31 10.21 17.53
N SER A 446 17.14 9.24 17.18
CA SER A 446 17.41 8.92 15.78
C SER A 446 16.27 8.09 15.19
N THR A 447 16.02 8.27 13.90
CA THR A 447 15.30 7.27 13.10
C THR A 447 16.21 6.05 12.94
N PHE A 448 15.65 4.84 12.94
CA PHE A 448 16.45 3.63 12.81
C PHE A 448 15.72 2.50 12.09
N LEU A 449 16.46 1.59 11.47
CA LEU A 449 15.95 0.29 11.05
C LEU A 449 15.91 -0.63 12.27
N LEU A 450 14.75 -1.16 12.61
CA LEU A 450 14.55 -2.15 13.67
C LEU A 450 14.55 -3.57 13.10
N VAL A 451 15.20 -4.48 13.81
CA VAL A 451 15.19 -5.92 13.54
C VAL A 451 14.57 -6.64 14.74
N LEU A 452 13.41 -7.24 14.55
CA LEU A 452 12.76 -8.10 15.55
C LEU A 452 12.92 -9.57 15.17
N ASP A 453 13.08 -10.44 16.16
CA ASP A 453 12.90 -11.87 15.97
C ASP A 453 11.41 -12.14 15.70
N ALA A 454 11.08 -12.77 14.57
CA ALA A 454 9.68 -12.89 14.14
C ALA A 454 8.87 -13.82 15.06
N LYS A 455 9.51 -14.70 15.83
CA LYS A 455 8.86 -15.67 16.71
C LYS A 455 8.52 -15.08 18.07
N THR A 456 9.53 -14.58 18.77
CA THR A 456 9.47 -13.95 20.09
C THR A 456 8.86 -12.55 20.01
N PHE A 457 9.08 -11.85 18.90
CA PHE A 457 8.75 -10.44 18.68
C PHE A 457 9.55 -9.47 19.55
N GLU A 458 10.71 -9.92 20.01
CA GLU A 458 11.70 -9.15 20.76
C GLU A 458 12.74 -8.54 19.81
N GLU A 459 13.33 -7.43 20.24
CA GLU A 459 14.34 -6.74 19.45
C GLU A 459 15.68 -7.46 19.48
N LEU A 460 16.20 -7.77 18.30
CA LEU A 460 17.55 -8.34 18.13
C LEU A 460 18.59 -7.23 18.02
N GLY A 461 18.28 -6.19 17.26
CA GLY A 461 19.14 -5.04 17.06
C GLY A 461 18.49 -3.96 16.20
N ARG A 462 19.21 -2.87 16.03
CA ARG A 462 18.80 -1.73 15.22
C ARG A 462 19.98 -1.04 14.55
N ALA A 463 19.71 -0.31 13.48
CA ALA A 463 20.67 0.52 12.78
C ALA A 463 20.19 1.98 12.74
N GLU A 464 20.82 2.86 13.52
CA GLU A 464 20.48 4.28 13.63
C GLU A 464 20.98 5.06 12.42
N VAL A 465 20.07 5.80 11.79
CA VAL A 465 20.32 6.60 10.59
C VAL A 465 20.53 8.06 11.01
N PRO A 466 21.61 8.73 10.58
CA PRO A 466 21.90 10.10 10.98
C PRO A 466 21.15 11.16 10.14
N VAL A 467 19.97 10.80 9.60
CA VAL A 467 19.08 11.71 8.87
C VAL A 467 17.61 11.44 9.21
N ASN A 468 16.75 12.43 9.00
CA ASN A 468 15.31 12.27 9.16
C ASN A 468 14.72 11.51 7.97
N ILE A 469 13.80 10.59 8.25
CA ILE A 469 13.05 9.84 7.24
C ILE A 469 11.56 10.16 7.42
N PRO A 470 10.83 10.57 6.36
CA PRO A 470 9.41 10.83 6.42
C PRO A 470 8.61 9.53 6.50
N TYR A 471 7.37 9.59 7.00
CA TYR A 471 6.49 8.43 7.08
C TYR A 471 5.97 8.02 5.69
N GLY A 472 6.40 6.82 5.25
CA GLY A 472 6.06 6.23 3.96
C GLY A 472 4.96 5.16 4.03
N PHE A 473 4.80 4.42 2.92
CA PHE A 473 3.76 3.40 2.79
C PHE A 473 4.36 2.00 2.80
N HIS A 474 4.77 1.49 1.63
CA HIS A 474 5.14 0.10 1.46
C HIS A 474 6.61 -0.11 1.14
N GLY A 475 7.05 -1.35 1.31
CA GLY A 475 8.38 -1.76 0.92
C GLY A 475 8.49 -3.24 0.59
N VAL A 476 9.65 -3.60 0.05
CA VAL A 476 9.99 -4.98 -0.29
C VAL A 476 11.43 -5.23 0.12
N PHE A 477 11.74 -6.46 0.50
CA PHE A 477 13.12 -6.89 0.69
C PHE A 477 13.64 -7.55 -0.57
N ASN A 478 14.69 -6.97 -1.14
CA ASN A 478 15.44 -7.53 -2.25
C ASN A 478 16.62 -8.33 -1.70
N SER A 479 16.49 -9.66 -1.65
CA SER A 479 17.60 -10.54 -1.27
C SER A 479 18.72 -10.46 -2.31
N SER A 480 19.94 -10.22 -1.87
CA SER A 480 21.13 -10.37 -2.72
C SER A 480 21.56 -11.84 -2.68
N ALA A 481 21.77 -12.42 -3.86
CA ALA A 481 22.20 -13.83 -4.00
C ALA A 481 23.60 -14.06 -3.41
#